data_AF-A0A0N5BC84-F1
#
_entry.id   AF-A0A0N5BC84-F1
#
_cell.length_a   1.000
_cell.length_b   1.000
_cell.length_c   1.000
_cell.angle_alpha   90.00
_cell.angle_beta   90.00
_cell.angle_gamma   90.00
#
_symmetry.space_group_name_H-M   'P 1'
#
loop_
_entity.id
_entity.type
_entity.pdbx_description
1 polymer ?
#
loop_
_entity_poly.entity_id
_entity_poly.type
_entity_poly.pdbx_seq_one_letter_code
_entity_poly.pdbx_strand_id
1 'polypeptide(L)'
;MDSGIAETQEIHEDGLESISDIELLPDEILTYIFSMNSLKDIVNIKKTCRKFYNLIEYNTHLMKKTPVHQVYISNYGRRGFNLVDLTVFYPGTNNSPHVFNRYRRLDIFDKEELCRCLKLFITDNFYGFYVHGFRDIEIFDTLNRCFNRGSSIRFISVHGLSYYDSGNFSTFIRNTKNTERLEIRSICTGSFGDRIFTNLDLSSMTTLKRVDFSECGSRRFLNDTFISNLYNNNPLLNDINISTKNEALLTRLSTAFMNSRNEDENPVCNHSSIELLLKTTEANGDFRSIIRAVFRNFQATRSLYSFEYSETNILIEAQKLCHTCLTNWINVFVVIVKDPDYYHHEG
;
A
#
# COMPACT_ATOMS: atom_id res chain seq x y z
N MET A 1 -39.68 -10.18 77.06
CA MET A 1 -39.81 -9.99 75.61
C MET A 1 -38.57 -9.23 75.19
N ASP A 2 -37.60 -10.01 74.71
CA ASP A 2 -36.20 -9.63 74.57
C ASP A 2 -35.97 -8.71 73.37
N SER A 3 -35.32 -7.58 73.63
CA SER A 3 -34.75 -6.68 72.63
C SER A 3 -33.29 -7.08 72.38
N GLY A 4 -33.06 -7.91 71.37
CA GLY A 4 -31.73 -8.25 70.89
C GLY A 4 -31.21 -7.19 69.93
N ILE A 5 -30.15 -6.50 70.33
CA ILE A 5 -29.35 -5.61 69.49
C ILE A 5 -28.41 -6.50 68.67
N ALA A 6 -28.52 -6.44 67.34
CA ALA A 6 -27.56 -7.08 66.44
C ALA A 6 -26.57 -6.00 65.95
N GLU A 7 -25.38 -5.98 66.54
CA GLU A 7 -24.21 -5.32 65.97
C GLU A 7 -23.74 -6.11 64.73
N THR A 8 -23.94 -5.55 63.55
CA THR A 8 -23.19 -5.95 62.35
C THR A 8 -21.85 -5.24 62.36
N GLN A 9 -20.78 -5.98 62.66
CA GLN A 9 -19.40 -5.55 62.43
C GLN A 9 -19.18 -5.35 60.93
N GLU A 10 -18.88 -4.11 60.53
CA GLU A 10 -18.25 -3.82 59.25
C GLU A 10 -16.83 -4.40 59.27
N ILE A 11 -16.63 -5.51 58.56
CA ILE A 11 -15.29 -5.98 58.21
C ILE A 11 -14.79 -5.03 57.13
N HIS A 12 -13.95 -4.08 57.53
CA HIS A 12 -13.06 -3.37 56.61
C HIS A 12 -12.07 -4.41 56.05
N GLU A 13 -12.40 -5.01 54.91
CA GLU A 13 -11.41 -5.64 54.05
C GLU A 13 -10.55 -4.51 53.46
N ASP A 14 -9.49 -4.16 54.20
CA ASP A 14 -8.33 -3.49 53.62
C ASP A 14 -7.79 -4.40 52.52
N GLY A 15 -8.17 -4.12 51.29
CA GLY A 15 -7.65 -4.72 50.07
C GLY A 15 -6.18 -4.36 49.93
N LEU A 16 -5.32 -5.08 50.65
CA LEU A 16 -3.91 -5.20 50.30
C LEU A 16 -3.84 -5.96 48.97
N GLU A 17 -3.79 -5.21 47.87
CA GLU A 17 -3.28 -5.73 46.60
C GLU A 17 -1.94 -6.42 46.91
N SER A 18 -1.91 -7.75 46.82
CA SER A 18 -0.70 -8.51 47.03
C SER A 18 0.26 -8.15 45.90
N ILE A 19 1.18 -7.23 46.17
CA ILE A 19 2.25 -6.86 45.26
C ILE A 19 3.02 -8.15 44.98
N SER A 20 2.99 -8.60 43.72
CA SER A 20 3.72 -9.80 43.31
C SER A 20 5.22 -9.56 43.50
N ASP A 21 5.96 -10.53 44.06
CA ASP A 21 7.40 -10.42 44.34
C ASP A 21 8.23 -9.98 43.13
N ILE A 22 7.73 -10.27 41.91
CA ILE A 22 8.38 -9.87 40.66
C ILE A 22 8.37 -8.34 40.46
N GLU A 23 7.38 -7.62 40.99
CA GLU A 23 7.30 -6.15 40.87
C GLU A 23 8.35 -5.42 41.72
N LEU A 24 8.94 -6.12 42.70
CA LEU A 24 10.03 -5.63 43.55
C LEU A 24 11.39 -5.63 42.84
N LEU A 25 11.50 -6.28 41.68
CA LEU A 25 12.73 -6.27 40.90
C LEU A 25 13.02 -4.86 40.35
N PRO A 26 14.31 -4.47 40.26
CA PRO A 26 14.70 -3.24 39.59
C PRO A 26 14.25 -3.21 38.13
N ASP A 27 13.94 -2.00 37.63
CA ASP A 27 13.37 -1.79 36.31
C ASP A 27 14.29 -2.27 35.18
N GLU A 28 15.61 -2.20 35.38
CA GLU A 28 16.62 -2.69 34.44
C GLU A 28 16.55 -4.23 34.32
N ILE A 29 16.35 -4.92 35.44
CA ILE A 29 16.23 -6.38 35.48
C ILE A 29 14.93 -6.81 34.80
N LEU A 30 13.82 -6.14 35.09
CA LEU A 30 12.54 -6.40 34.43
C LEU A 30 12.62 -6.16 32.92
N THR A 31 13.25 -5.05 32.51
CA THR A 31 13.44 -4.72 31.09
C THR A 31 14.28 -5.78 30.38
N TYR A 32 15.37 -6.25 31.01
CA TYR A 32 16.17 -7.35 30.49
C TYR A 32 15.36 -8.65 30.36
N ILE A 33 14.59 -9.02 31.39
CA ILE A 33 13.70 -10.19 31.34
C ILE A 33 12.71 -10.06 30.18
N PHE A 34 12.02 -8.93 30.07
CA PHE A 34 11.04 -8.69 29.01
C PHE A 34 11.69 -8.75 27.62
N SER A 35 12.91 -8.22 27.45
CA SER A 35 13.62 -8.22 26.16
C SER A 35 13.80 -9.62 25.54
N MET A 36 13.83 -10.67 26.37
CA MET A 36 14.01 -12.06 25.94
C MET A 36 12.71 -12.74 25.46
N ASN A 37 11.56 -12.10 25.67
CA ASN A 37 10.26 -12.69 25.41
C ASN A 37 9.84 -12.57 23.93
N SER A 38 8.93 -13.45 23.50
CA SER A 38 8.32 -13.34 22.16
C SER A 38 7.37 -12.14 22.10
N LEU A 39 7.05 -11.67 20.90
CA LEU A 39 6.05 -10.59 20.73
C LEU A 39 4.70 -10.94 21.37
N LYS A 40 4.27 -12.20 21.28
CA LYS A 40 3.02 -12.66 21.89
C LYS A 40 3.07 -12.51 23.41
N ASP A 41 4.17 -12.89 24.02
CA ASP A 41 4.37 -12.81 25.47
C ASP A 41 4.51 -11.35 25.91
N ILE A 42 5.26 -10.52 25.17
CA ILE A 42 5.35 -9.07 25.39
C ILE A 42 3.96 -8.43 25.42
N VAL A 43 3.10 -8.75 24.46
CA VAL A 43 1.73 -8.23 24.41
C VAL A 43 0.90 -8.66 25.62
N ASN A 44 1.13 -9.87 26.13
CA ASN A 44 0.45 -10.36 27.33
C ASN A 44 1.01 -9.72 28.61
N ILE A 45 2.33 -9.57 28.73
CA ILE A 45 3.00 -8.91 29.85
C ILE A 45 2.53 -7.46 29.98
N LYS A 46 2.35 -6.73 28.87
CA LYS A 46 1.81 -5.37 28.89
C LYS A 46 0.40 -5.26 29.48
N LYS A 47 -0.36 -6.36 29.54
CA LYS A 47 -1.73 -6.39 30.07
C LYS A 47 -1.78 -6.71 31.56
N THR A 48 -0.67 -7.11 32.19
CA THR A 48 -0.70 -7.53 33.60
C THR A 48 -0.80 -6.34 34.55
N CYS A 49 0.05 -5.32 34.38
CA CYS A 49 0.02 -4.11 35.21
C CYS A 49 0.61 -2.88 34.49
N ARG A 50 0.31 -1.69 35.02
CA ARG A 50 0.75 -0.40 34.44
C ARG A 50 2.27 -0.24 34.45
N LYS A 51 2.97 -0.76 35.47
CA LYS A 51 4.44 -0.73 35.55
C LYS A 51 5.06 -1.44 34.35
N PHE A 52 4.64 -2.67 34.06
CA PHE A 52 5.20 -3.45 32.95
C PHE A 52 4.85 -2.85 31.59
N TYR A 53 3.62 -2.34 31.45
CA TYR A 53 3.23 -1.60 30.26
C TYR A 53 4.22 -0.45 29.98
N ASN A 54 4.45 0.41 30.98
CA ASN A 54 5.35 1.55 30.84
C ASN A 54 6.79 1.12 30.56
N LEU A 55 7.30 0.12 31.28
CA LEU A 55 8.67 -0.38 31.08
C LEU A 55 8.90 -0.88 29.66
N ILE A 56 7.95 -1.65 29.12
CA ILE A 56 8.04 -2.16 27.75
C ILE A 56 7.94 -1.02 26.74
N GLU A 57 7.02 -0.06 26.96
CA GLU A 57 6.85 1.09 26.06
C GLU A 57 8.10 1.96 25.95
N TYR A 58 8.68 2.36 27.09
CA TYR A 58 9.89 3.19 27.11
C TYR A 58 11.12 2.46 26.57
N ASN A 59 11.16 1.12 26.72
CA ASN A 59 12.29 0.29 26.30
C ASN A 59 11.99 -0.56 25.06
N THR A 60 11.05 -0.14 24.20
CA THR A 60 10.64 -0.88 22.99
C THR A 60 11.84 -1.24 22.09
N HIS A 61 12.85 -0.37 22.04
CA HIS A 61 14.07 -0.56 21.25
C HIS A 61 14.96 -1.73 21.72
N LEU A 62 14.83 -2.14 22.99
CA LEU A 62 15.53 -3.30 23.57
C LEU A 62 14.73 -4.59 23.40
N MET A 63 13.44 -4.51 23.08
CA MET A 63 12.60 -5.70 22.92
C MET A 63 13.01 -6.50 21.70
N LYS A 64 12.92 -7.83 21.79
CA LYS A 64 13.15 -8.72 20.66
C LYS A 64 12.20 -8.39 19.50
N LYS A 65 12.78 -7.90 18.40
CA LYS A 65 12.03 -7.51 17.20
C LYS A 65 11.55 -8.73 16.43
N THR A 66 10.37 -8.62 15.84
CA THR A 66 9.76 -9.69 15.04
C THR A 66 9.80 -9.35 13.55
N PRO A 67 10.24 -10.27 12.66
CA PRO A 67 10.27 -10.00 11.23
C PRO A 67 8.87 -9.84 10.64
N VAL A 68 8.67 -8.81 9.82
CA VAL A 68 7.38 -8.53 9.18
C VAL A 68 7.24 -9.34 7.90
N HIS A 69 6.02 -9.81 7.63
CA HIS A 69 5.61 -10.22 6.30
C HIS A 69 4.78 -9.13 5.61
N GLN A 70 3.74 -8.62 6.28
CA GLN A 70 2.88 -7.55 5.75
C GLN A 70 2.48 -6.55 6.82
N VAL A 71 2.29 -5.28 6.44
CA VAL A 71 1.78 -4.21 7.30
C VAL A 71 0.55 -3.60 6.66
N TYR A 72 -0.52 -3.46 7.44
CA TYR A 72 -1.75 -2.76 7.08
C TYR A 72 -1.97 -1.62 8.06
N ILE A 73 -2.13 -0.41 7.53
CA ILE A 73 -2.48 0.78 8.27
C ILE A 73 -3.80 1.28 7.70
N SER A 74 -4.83 1.41 8.54
CA SER A 74 -6.14 1.85 8.07
C SER A 74 -6.72 2.91 8.98
N ASN A 75 -7.16 4.03 8.43
CA ASN A 75 -7.99 4.99 9.14
C ASN A 75 -9.45 4.69 8.82
N TYR A 76 -10.12 4.01 9.74
CA TYR A 76 -11.57 3.93 9.73
C TYR A 76 -12.07 5.04 10.63
N GLY A 77 -12.49 6.17 10.05
CA GLY A 77 -13.02 7.31 10.77
C GLY A 77 -14.22 6.91 11.64
N ARG A 78 -13.95 6.47 12.88
CA ARG A 78 -14.96 6.15 13.87
C ARG A 78 -15.28 7.45 14.60
N ARG A 79 -16.48 7.99 14.34
CA ARG A 79 -17.12 9.01 15.19
C ARG A 79 -16.32 10.31 15.35
N GLY A 80 -15.82 10.88 14.25
CA GLY A 80 -15.20 12.21 14.25
C GLY A 80 -13.77 12.28 14.81
N PHE A 81 -13.17 11.13 15.17
CA PHE A 81 -11.76 11.05 15.53
C PHE A 81 -10.95 10.42 14.40
N ASN A 82 -9.77 10.96 14.15
CA ASN A 82 -8.80 10.41 13.20
C ASN A 82 -8.00 9.32 13.90
N LEU A 83 -8.57 8.12 13.96
CA LEU A 83 -7.94 6.96 14.57
C LEU A 83 -7.37 6.05 13.50
N VAL A 84 -6.16 5.56 13.75
CA VAL A 84 -5.49 4.61 12.87
C VAL A 84 -5.46 3.24 13.52
N ASP A 85 -5.84 2.23 12.77
CA ASP A 85 -5.63 0.83 13.11
C ASP A 85 -4.35 0.34 12.42
N LEU A 86 -3.51 -0.37 13.18
CA LEU A 86 -2.33 -1.08 12.68
C LEU A 86 -2.56 -2.58 12.79
N THR A 87 -2.38 -3.28 11.67
CA THR A 87 -2.31 -4.74 11.65
C THR A 87 -0.99 -5.17 11.01
N VAL A 88 -0.24 -6.03 11.70
CA VAL A 88 1.03 -6.57 11.21
C VAL A 88 0.92 -8.09 11.14
N PHE A 89 1.19 -8.65 9.97
CA PHE A 89 1.32 -10.08 9.76
C PHE A 89 2.79 -10.45 9.78
N TYR A 90 3.12 -11.52 10.50
CA TYR A 90 4.47 -12.01 10.63
C TYR A 90 4.50 -13.55 10.59
N PRO A 91 5.62 -14.16 10.17
CA PRO A 91 5.71 -15.61 10.09
C PRO A 91 5.36 -16.30 11.40
N GLY A 92 4.66 -17.43 11.28
CA GLY A 92 4.41 -18.38 12.35
C GLY A 92 5.71 -18.97 12.91
N THR A 93 5.59 -19.78 13.97
CA THR A 93 6.72 -20.59 14.43
C THR A 93 7.14 -21.59 13.34
N ASN A 94 8.38 -22.07 13.42
CA ASN A 94 9.10 -22.85 12.38
C ASN A 94 8.38 -24.09 11.79
N ASN A 95 7.22 -24.48 12.31
CA ASN A 95 6.50 -25.69 11.88
C ASN A 95 5.52 -25.45 10.73
N SER A 96 5.27 -24.20 10.30
CA SER A 96 4.51 -23.95 9.06
C SER A 96 4.82 -22.58 8.44
N PRO A 97 5.61 -22.52 7.35
CA PRO A 97 5.97 -21.26 6.69
C PRO A 97 4.78 -20.53 6.04
N HIS A 98 3.60 -21.17 6.00
CA HIS A 98 2.38 -20.60 5.43
C HIS A 98 1.40 -20.09 6.49
N VAL A 99 1.68 -20.32 7.78
CA VAL A 99 0.86 -19.77 8.87
C VAL A 99 1.43 -18.43 9.26
N PHE A 100 0.60 -17.39 9.16
CA PHE A 100 0.95 -16.05 9.63
C PHE A 100 0.27 -15.78 10.97
N ASN A 101 1.04 -15.30 11.92
CA ASN A 101 0.51 -14.69 13.12
C ASN A 101 0.09 -13.24 12.81
N ARG A 102 -0.76 -12.68 13.67
CA ARG A 102 -1.30 -11.34 13.51
C ARG A 102 -1.16 -10.54 14.81
N TYR A 103 -0.46 -9.42 14.73
CA TYR A 103 -0.52 -8.35 15.72
C TYR A 103 -1.51 -7.30 15.27
N ARG A 104 -2.36 -6.83 16.18
CA ARG A 104 -3.34 -5.77 15.89
C ARG A 104 -3.35 -4.76 17.03
N ARG A 105 -3.16 -3.49 16.67
CA ARG A 105 -3.38 -2.33 17.54
C ARG A 105 -4.49 -1.49 16.93
N LEU A 106 -5.53 -1.25 17.72
CA LEU A 106 -6.66 -0.41 17.34
C LEU A 106 -6.50 0.97 17.94
N ASP A 107 -7.21 1.92 17.35
CA ASP A 107 -7.43 3.24 17.94
C ASP A 107 -6.10 3.96 18.27
N ILE A 108 -5.15 3.97 17.34
CA ILE A 108 -3.90 4.74 17.49
C ILE A 108 -4.21 6.21 17.25
N PHE A 109 -3.92 7.04 18.24
CA PHE A 109 -4.29 8.46 18.24
C PHE A 109 -3.18 9.38 17.72
N ASP A 110 -1.92 8.97 17.83
CA ASP A 110 -0.79 9.83 17.49
C ASP A 110 0.36 9.08 16.79
N LYS A 111 1.23 9.87 16.15
CA LYS A 111 2.36 9.35 15.36
C LYS A 111 3.43 8.65 16.19
N GLU A 112 3.63 9.05 17.44
CA GLU A 112 4.64 8.43 18.31
C GLU A 112 4.16 7.05 18.79
N GLU A 113 2.87 6.88 19.06
CA GLU A 113 2.27 5.57 19.32
C GLU A 113 2.39 4.64 18.11
N LEU A 114 2.06 5.13 16.89
CA LEU A 114 2.24 4.35 15.66
C LEU A 114 3.71 3.93 15.50
N CYS A 115 4.65 4.86 15.73
CA CYS A 115 6.07 4.57 15.63
C CYS A 115 6.55 3.54 16.65
N ARG A 116 6.12 3.65 17.92
CA ARG A 116 6.42 2.66 18.96
C ARG A 116 5.92 1.28 18.58
N CYS A 117 4.70 1.18 18.06
CA CYS A 117 4.16 -0.11 17.60
C CYS A 117 4.99 -0.70 16.45
N LEU A 118 5.40 0.11 15.47
CA LEU A 118 6.22 -0.35 14.35
C LEU A 118 7.63 -0.77 14.78
N LYS A 119 8.20 -0.14 15.81
CA LYS A 119 9.54 -0.46 16.35
C LYS A 119 9.66 -1.84 17.00
N LEU A 120 8.53 -2.51 17.31
CA LEU A 120 8.50 -3.92 17.73
C LEU A 120 8.88 -4.89 16.60
N PHE A 121 9.00 -4.39 15.37
CA PHE A 121 9.19 -5.21 14.20
C PHE A 121 10.48 -4.89 13.44
N ILE A 122 10.97 -5.87 12.69
CA ILE A 122 12.05 -5.71 11.71
C ILE A 122 11.40 -5.38 10.37
N THR A 123 11.57 -4.14 9.90
CA THR A 123 10.95 -3.60 8.69
C THR A 123 11.90 -3.44 7.51
N ASP A 124 13.13 -3.97 7.63
CA ASP A 124 14.17 -3.84 6.60
C ASP A 124 13.84 -4.57 5.29
N ASN A 125 13.07 -5.67 5.37
CA ASN A 125 12.65 -6.44 4.21
C ASN A 125 11.32 -7.15 4.48
N PHE A 126 10.27 -6.80 3.74
CA PHE A 126 8.97 -7.45 3.86
C PHE A 126 8.16 -7.39 2.57
N TYR A 127 7.11 -8.20 2.50
CA TYR A 127 6.40 -8.46 1.24
C TYR A 127 5.43 -7.33 0.88
N GLY A 128 4.54 -6.95 1.80
CA GLY A 128 3.40 -6.07 1.47
C GLY A 128 3.19 -4.95 2.45
N PHE A 129 2.98 -3.75 1.93
CA PHE A 129 2.64 -2.55 2.67
C PHE A 129 1.32 -1.98 2.16
N TYR A 130 0.33 -1.85 3.03
CA TYR A 130 -1.02 -1.45 2.68
C TYR A 130 -1.45 -0.27 3.55
N VAL A 131 -1.93 0.80 2.92
CA VAL A 131 -2.50 1.94 3.63
C VAL A 131 -3.84 2.31 3.04
N HIS A 132 -4.86 2.41 3.91
CA HIS A 132 -6.23 2.73 3.53
C HIS A 132 -6.77 3.88 4.37
N GLY A 133 -7.26 4.94 3.70
CA GLY A 133 -7.88 6.07 4.38
C GLY A 133 -6.85 6.99 5.03
N PHE A 134 -6.74 8.21 4.52
CA PHE A 134 -5.84 9.24 5.04
C PHE A 134 -6.68 10.41 5.53
N ARG A 135 -6.81 10.52 6.85
CA ARG A 135 -7.18 11.79 7.49
C ARG A 135 -6.22 11.99 8.68
N ASP A 136 -5.41 13.03 8.58
CA ASP A 136 -4.77 13.77 9.67
C ASP A 136 -3.59 13.16 10.48
N ILE A 137 -3.27 11.87 10.39
CA ILE A 137 -2.14 11.29 11.19
C ILE A 137 -0.74 11.45 10.55
N GLU A 138 -0.63 12.09 9.38
CA GLU A 138 0.66 12.24 8.66
C GLU A 138 1.37 10.88 8.52
N ILE A 139 0.63 9.84 8.09
CA ILE A 139 1.09 8.44 8.10
C ILE A 139 2.47 8.30 7.43
N PHE A 140 2.66 8.92 6.26
CA PHE A 140 3.93 8.84 5.55
C PHE A 140 5.08 9.62 6.22
N ASP A 141 4.81 10.72 6.92
CA ASP A 141 5.82 11.39 7.77
C ASP A 141 6.29 10.43 8.87
N THR A 142 5.33 9.80 9.54
CA THR A 142 5.61 8.79 10.58
C THR A 142 6.45 7.64 10.03
N LEU A 143 6.06 7.08 8.89
CA LEU A 143 6.81 5.98 8.26
C LEU A 143 8.23 6.38 7.87
N ASN A 144 8.43 7.58 7.33
CA ASN A 144 9.75 8.11 7.01
C ASN A 144 10.66 8.21 8.25
N ARG A 145 10.09 8.40 9.45
CA ARG A 145 10.83 8.43 10.72
C ARG A 145 11.10 7.04 11.31
N CYS A 146 10.19 6.09 11.09
CA CYS A 146 10.22 4.80 11.77
C CYS A 146 10.86 3.68 10.93
N PHE A 147 10.82 3.79 9.61
CA PHE A 147 11.44 2.80 8.71
C PHE A 147 12.87 3.21 8.40
N ASN A 148 13.74 2.20 8.26
CA ASN A 148 15.11 2.43 7.87
C ASN A 148 15.16 2.84 6.40
N ARG A 149 16.05 3.78 6.07
CA ARG A 149 16.32 4.13 4.68
C ARG A 149 16.84 2.90 3.92
N GLY A 150 16.26 2.61 2.77
CA GLY A 150 16.58 1.45 1.96
C GLY A 150 15.78 0.19 2.31
N SER A 151 14.71 0.31 3.10
CA SER A 151 13.79 -0.81 3.38
C SER A 151 13.29 -1.43 2.08
N SER A 152 13.39 -2.75 1.98
CA SER A 152 12.97 -3.52 0.82
C SER A 152 11.50 -3.90 0.95
N ILE A 153 10.63 -3.33 0.11
CA ILE A 153 9.18 -3.57 0.15
C ILE A 153 8.73 -4.01 -1.22
N ARG A 154 8.27 -5.26 -1.35
CA ARG A 154 7.96 -5.82 -2.67
C ARG A 154 6.66 -5.25 -3.27
N PHE A 155 5.65 -5.04 -2.44
CA PHE A 155 4.34 -4.54 -2.84
C PHE A 155 3.90 -3.38 -1.94
N ILE A 156 3.55 -2.26 -2.57
CA ILE A 156 2.99 -1.08 -1.89
C ILE A 156 1.59 -0.83 -2.46
N SER A 157 0.60 -0.73 -1.58
CA SER A 157 -0.79 -0.39 -1.90
C SER A 157 -1.26 0.78 -1.04
N VAL A 158 -1.75 1.83 -1.69
CA VAL A 158 -2.18 3.07 -1.06
C VAL A 158 -3.57 3.41 -1.58
N HIS A 159 -4.54 3.65 -0.69
CA HIS A 159 -5.90 4.03 -1.07
C HIS A 159 -6.30 5.39 -0.51
N GLY A 160 -6.58 6.35 -1.40
CA GLY A 160 -7.00 7.70 -1.06
C GLY A 160 -5.84 8.69 -0.94
N LEU A 161 -4.81 8.59 -1.79
CA LEU A 161 -3.64 9.48 -1.73
C LEU A 161 -4.06 10.93 -2.01
N SER A 162 -3.98 11.79 -0.99
CA SER A 162 -4.36 13.19 -1.08
C SER A 162 -3.20 14.09 -1.53
N TYR A 163 -3.53 15.34 -1.87
CA TYR A 163 -2.52 16.37 -2.13
C TYR A 163 -1.55 16.55 -0.95
N TYR A 164 -2.07 16.61 0.28
CA TYR A 164 -1.28 16.89 1.49
C TYR A 164 -0.29 15.77 1.83
N ASP A 165 -0.61 14.54 1.44
CA ASP A 165 0.23 13.36 1.70
C ASP A 165 1.29 13.13 0.61
N SER A 166 1.09 13.69 -0.58
CA SER A 166 1.88 13.37 -1.78
C SER A 166 3.39 13.61 -1.61
N GLY A 167 3.79 14.68 -0.91
CA GLY A 167 5.20 15.00 -0.65
C GLY A 167 5.87 13.98 0.27
N ASN A 168 5.22 13.65 1.40
CA ASN A 168 5.73 12.66 2.35
C ASN A 168 5.72 11.26 1.75
N PHE A 169 4.71 10.94 0.95
CA PHE A 169 4.66 9.69 0.19
C PHE A 169 5.81 9.59 -0.83
N SER A 170 6.09 10.67 -1.57
CA SER A 170 7.23 10.76 -2.50
C SER A 170 8.57 10.51 -1.79
N THR A 171 8.75 11.07 -0.59
CA THR A 171 9.92 10.78 0.26
C THR A 171 9.96 9.32 0.69
N PHE A 172 8.81 8.76 1.10
CA PHE A 172 8.71 7.36 1.51
C PHE A 172 9.14 6.41 0.39
N ILE A 173 8.57 6.57 -0.81
CA ILE A 173 8.91 5.69 -1.95
C ILE A 173 10.40 5.77 -2.34
N ARG A 174 11.01 6.96 -2.29
CA ARG A 174 12.44 7.14 -2.56
C ARG A 174 13.34 6.44 -1.54
N ASN A 175 12.83 6.22 -0.34
CA ASN A 175 13.52 5.50 0.72
C ASN A 175 13.29 3.97 0.64
N THR A 176 12.40 3.49 -0.23
CA THR A 176 12.15 2.06 -0.43
C THR A 176 13.01 1.50 -1.57
N LYS A 177 13.27 0.19 -1.53
CA LYS A 177 13.97 -0.56 -2.58
C LYS A 177 13.17 -1.81 -2.97
N ASN A 178 13.47 -2.37 -4.14
CA ASN A 178 12.92 -3.63 -4.63
C ASN A 178 11.39 -3.67 -4.72
N THR A 179 10.75 -2.51 -4.90
CA THR A 179 9.31 -2.42 -5.17
C THR A 179 9.03 -2.99 -6.55
N GLU A 180 8.32 -4.12 -6.61
CA GLU A 180 7.92 -4.77 -7.85
C GLU A 180 6.50 -4.38 -8.26
N ARG A 181 5.64 -4.06 -7.29
CA ARG A 181 4.25 -3.65 -7.53
C ARG A 181 3.93 -2.40 -6.73
N LEU A 182 3.37 -1.40 -7.41
CA LEU A 182 2.85 -0.18 -6.79
C LEU A 182 1.38 -0.01 -7.17
N GLU A 183 0.53 0.13 -6.17
CA GLU A 183 -0.89 0.35 -6.33
C GLU A 183 -1.29 1.63 -5.58
N ILE A 184 -1.83 2.61 -6.30
CA ILE A 184 -2.36 3.83 -5.71
C ILE A 184 -3.77 4.04 -6.22
N ARG A 185 -4.74 3.69 -5.38
CA ARG A 185 -6.16 3.85 -5.66
C ARG A 185 -6.66 5.21 -5.20
N SER A 186 -7.61 5.77 -5.94
CA SER A 186 -8.29 7.04 -5.65
C SER A 186 -7.30 8.18 -5.34
N ILE A 187 -6.44 8.46 -6.31
CA ILE A 187 -5.51 9.58 -6.31
C ILE A 187 -6.34 10.87 -6.34
N CYS A 188 -6.38 11.55 -5.20
CA CYS A 188 -7.07 12.81 -4.98
C CYS A 188 -6.06 13.95 -4.84
N THR A 189 -5.16 14.07 -5.80
CA THR A 189 -4.22 15.18 -5.89
C THR A 189 -4.78 16.23 -6.86
N GLY A 190 -5.10 17.42 -6.36
CA GLY A 190 -5.49 18.56 -7.20
C GLY A 190 -6.72 19.34 -6.73
N SER A 191 -6.61 20.66 -6.61
CA SER A 191 -7.76 21.56 -6.54
C SER A 191 -8.35 21.74 -7.95
N PHE A 192 -9.58 22.23 -8.05
CA PHE A 192 -10.13 22.69 -9.34
C PHE A 192 -9.25 23.84 -9.87
N GLY A 193 -8.46 23.60 -10.92
CA GLY A 193 -7.76 24.66 -11.66
C GLY A 193 -6.23 24.72 -11.50
N ASP A 194 -5.61 23.94 -10.61
CA ASP A 194 -4.14 23.97 -10.47
C ASP A 194 -3.43 23.16 -11.56
N ARG A 195 -2.52 23.84 -12.24
CA ARG A 195 -1.67 23.33 -13.30
C ARG A 195 -0.63 22.37 -12.70
N ILE A 196 -0.68 21.12 -13.18
CA ILE A 196 0.45 20.18 -13.27
C ILE A 196 1.03 19.76 -11.91
N PHE A 197 0.51 18.66 -11.37
CA PHE A 197 1.09 17.99 -10.20
C PHE A 197 2.07 16.90 -10.66
N THR A 198 3.38 17.22 -10.59
CA THR A 198 4.50 16.38 -11.04
C THR A 198 5.27 15.67 -9.92
N ASN A 199 4.81 15.72 -8.66
CA ASN A 199 5.70 15.32 -7.55
C ASN A 199 5.67 13.83 -7.16
N LEU A 200 4.86 13.01 -7.83
CA LEU A 200 5.02 11.56 -7.73
C LEU A 200 6.14 11.12 -8.68
N ASP A 201 7.35 11.17 -8.16
CA ASP A 201 8.56 10.78 -8.87
C ASP A 201 8.86 9.30 -8.60
N LEU A 202 8.53 8.46 -9.58
CA LEU A 202 8.75 7.02 -9.52
C LEU A 202 10.13 6.60 -10.07
N SER A 203 11.03 7.55 -10.38
CA SER A 203 12.33 7.23 -10.98
C SER A 203 13.23 6.37 -10.10
N SER A 204 13.01 6.41 -8.78
CA SER A 204 13.74 5.58 -7.82
C SER A 204 13.31 4.10 -7.80
N MET A 205 12.15 3.75 -8.40
CA MET A 205 11.59 2.40 -8.36
C MET A 205 12.04 1.51 -9.53
N THR A 206 13.34 1.38 -9.77
CA THR A 206 13.88 0.68 -10.96
C THR A 206 13.48 -0.80 -11.10
N THR A 207 12.95 -1.42 -10.04
CA THR A 207 12.48 -2.81 -10.02
C THR A 207 10.99 -2.98 -10.33
N LEU A 208 10.28 -1.88 -10.61
CA LEU A 208 8.83 -1.86 -10.78
C LEU A 208 8.41 -2.66 -12.02
N LYS A 209 7.58 -3.67 -11.80
CA LYS A 209 7.04 -4.56 -12.84
C LYS A 209 5.56 -4.28 -13.10
N ARG A 210 4.82 -3.90 -12.05
CA ARG A 210 3.39 -3.62 -12.14
C ARG A 210 3.02 -2.29 -11.48
N VAL A 211 2.14 -1.54 -12.14
CA VAL A 211 1.42 -0.43 -11.51
C VAL A 211 -0.09 -0.58 -11.61
N ASP A 212 -0.79 -0.09 -10.60
CA ASP A 212 -2.23 0.07 -10.61
C ASP A 212 -2.57 1.47 -10.08
N PHE A 213 -3.03 2.36 -10.96
CA PHE A 213 -3.38 3.72 -10.62
C PHE A 213 -4.85 3.98 -10.89
N SER A 214 -5.50 4.65 -9.94
CA SER A 214 -6.82 5.20 -10.20
C SER A 214 -6.99 6.60 -9.68
N GLU A 215 -7.67 7.42 -10.46
CA GLU A 215 -7.98 8.80 -10.10
C GLU A 215 -9.32 8.88 -9.40
N CYS A 216 -9.44 9.77 -8.41
CA CYS A 216 -10.73 10.06 -7.80
C CYS A 216 -11.49 11.17 -8.54
N GLY A 217 -12.80 10.99 -8.68
CA GLY A 217 -13.68 12.01 -9.28
C GLY A 217 -13.27 12.45 -10.69
N SER A 218 -13.32 13.76 -10.96
CA SER A 218 -13.00 14.38 -12.27
C SER A 218 -11.56 14.90 -12.37
N ARG A 219 -10.68 14.50 -11.45
CA ARG A 219 -9.29 14.98 -11.43
C ARG A 219 -8.48 14.34 -12.56
N ARG A 220 -7.45 15.07 -13.02
CA ARG A 220 -6.60 14.71 -14.18
C ARG A 220 -5.12 14.67 -13.78
N PHE A 221 -4.82 13.98 -12.68
CA PHE A 221 -3.46 13.63 -12.27
C PHE A 221 -2.75 12.82 -13.36
N LEU A 222 -3.38 11.77 -13.87
CA LEU A 222 -2.85 10.97 -14.96
C LEU A 222 -2.86 11.81 -16.23
N ASN A 223 -1.67 12.01 -16.79
CA ASN A 223 -1.44 12.80 -17.99
C ASN A 223 -0.27 12.22 -18.81
N ASP A 224 -0.11 12.68 -20.04
CA ASP A 224 0.88 12.14 -20.98
C ASP A 224 2.31 12.25 -20.44
N THR A 225 2.64 13.35 -19.74
CA THR A 225 3.97 13.56 -19.13
C THR A 225 4.25 12.54 -18.02
N PHE A 226 3.30 12.33 -17.11
CA PHE A 226 3.44 11.36 -16.02
C PHE A 226 3.64 9.95 -16.57
N ILE A 227 2.82 9.55 -17.56
CA ILE A 227 2.89 8.22 -18.14
C ILE A 227 4.18 8.02 -18.93
N SER A 228 4.63 9.02 -19.69
CA SER A 228 5.92 8.96 -20.39
C SER A 228 7.08 8.79 -19.40
N ASN A 229 7.08 9.55 -18.29
CA ASN A 229 8.08 9.41 -17.23
C ASN A 229 8.02 8.05 -16.55
N LEU A 230 6.82 7.49 -16.34
CA LEU A 230 6.65 6.16 -15.78
C LEU A 230 7.33 5.10 -16.66
N TYR A 231 7.10 5.11 -17.98
CA TYR A 231 7.73 4.16 -18.90
C TYR A 231 9.25 4.32 -18.94
N ASN A 232 9.72 5.54 -19.18
CA ASN A 232 11.14 5.82 -19.39
C ASN A 232 12.01 5.47 -18.18
N ASN A 233 11.45 5.61 -16.98
CA ASN A 233 12.20 5.35 -15.75
C ASN A 233 12.06 3.90 -15.23
N ASN A 234 11.14 3.10 -15.78
CA ASN A 234 10.83 1.76 -15.27
C ASN A 234 10.84 0.71 -16.40
N PRO A 235 12.03 0.31 -16.91
CA PRO A 235 12.15 -0.59 -18.06
C PRO A 235 11.63 -2.01 -17.81
N LEU A 236 11.48 -2.41 -16.54
CA LEU A 236 10.91 -3.71 -16.17
C LEU A 236 9.37 -3.72 -16.10
N LEU A 237 8.74 -2.56 -16.27
CA LEU A 237 7.28 -2.41 -16.21
C LEU A 237 6.63 -3.17 -17.37
N ASN A 238 5.73 -4.10 -17.05
CA ASN A 238 5.05 -4.93 -18.03
C ASN A 238 3.54 -5.07 -17.80
N ASP A 239 3.04 -4.63 -16.65
CA ASP A 239 1.62 -4.66 -16.28
C ASP A 239 1.21 -3.28 -15.76
N ILE A 240 0.33 -2.60 -16.51
CA ILE A 240 -0.10 -1.24 -16.20
C ILE A 240 -1.61 -1.24 -16.16
N ASN A 241 -2.17 -1.04 -14.98
CA ASN A 241 -3.60 -0.85 -14.78
C ASN A 241 -3.87 0.63 -14.48
N ILE A 242 -4.70 1.28 -15.28
CA ILE A 242 -5.08 2.68 -15.13
C ILE A 242 -6.60 2.78 -15.12
N SER A 243 -7.16 3.38 -14.09
CA SER A 243 -8.57 3.77 -14.03
C SER A 243 -8.71 5.30 -14.03
N THR A 244 -9.36 5.84 -15.05
CA THR A 244 -9.56 7.28 -15.22
C THR A 244 -10.87 7.58 -15.95
N LYS A 245 -11.46 8.75 -15.67
CA LYS A 245 -12.58 9.31 -16.45
C LYS A 245 -12.12 10.11 -17.67
N ASN A 246 -10.83 10.26 -17.89
CA ASN A 246 -10.29 11.04 -19.01
C ASN A 246 -10.23 10.20 -20.29
N GLU A 247 -11.34 10.09 -21.02
CA GLU A 247 -11.42 9.31 -22.27
C GLU A 247 -10.38 9.71 -23.33
N ALA A 248 -10.06 11.00 -23.40
CA ALA A 248 -9.04 11.50 -24.32
C ALA A 248 -7.65 10.98 -23.96
N LEU A 249 -7.32 10.86 -22.66
CA LEU A 249 -6.11 10.21 -22.20
C LEU A 249 -6.14 8.72 -22.53
N LEU A 250 -7.23 8.00 -22.26
CA LEU A 250 -7.34 6.57 -22.59
C LEU A 250 -7.06 6.29 -24.07
N THR A 251 -7.64 7.10 -24.96
CA THR A 251 -7.42 6.99 -26.41
C THR A 251 -5.97 7.22 -26.77
N ARG A 252 -5.35 8.28 -26.22
CA ARG A 252 -3.94 8.61 -26.46
C ARG A 252 -3.01 7.57 -25.89
N LEU A 253 -3.25 7.08 -24.68
CA LEU A 253 -2.45 6.03 -24.04
C LEU A 253 -2.55 4.71 -24.78
N SER A 254 -3.74 4.30 -25.19
CA SER A 254 -3.92 3.09 -26.00
C SER A 254 -3.11 3.20 -27.28
N THR A 255 -3.24 4.32 -28.00
CA THR A 255 -2.52 4.56 -29.25
C THR A 255 -1.01 4.64 -29.03
N ALA A 256 -0.58 5.38 -28.01
CA ALA A 256 0.82 5.57 -27.66
C ALA A 256 1.46 4.26 -27.24
N PHE A 257 0.89 3.52 -26.29
CA PHE A 257 1.37 2.21 -25.84
C PHE A 257 1.47 1.20 -26.98
N MET A 258 0.45 1.19 -27.82
CA MET A 258 0.46 0.39 -29.03
C MET A 258 1.59 0.86 -29.95
N ASN A 259 1.89 2.14 -30.11
CA ASN A 259 3.01 2.57 -30.97
C ASN A 259 4.40 2.48 -30.29
N SER A 260 4.48 2.60 -28.97
CA SER A 260 5.71 2.80 -28.20
C SER A 260 6.27 1.48 -27.66
N ARG A 261 7.34 0.99 -28.30
CA ARG A 261 8.46 0.20 -27.73
C ARG A 261 9.50 -0.17 -28.78
N ASN A 262 9.61 0.65 -29.83
CA ASN A 262 10.53 0.41 -30.93
C ASN A 262 11.95 0.95 -30.64
N GLU A 263 12.20 1.56 -29.48
CA GLU A 263 13.38 2.44 -29.27
C GLU A 263 14.15 2.19 -27.96
N ASP A 264 13.98 1.04 -27.29
CA ASP A 264 14.84 0.74 -26.15
C ASP A 264 16.24 0.33 -26.65
N GLU A 265 17.24 1.18 -26.39
CA GLU A 265 18.68 0.91 -26.56
C GLU A 265 19.20 -0.23 -25.64
N ASN A 266 18.31 -1.00 -25.02
CA ASN A 266 18.67 -2.04 -24.10
C ASN A 266 19.18 -3.26 -24.88
N PRO A 267 20.45 -3.68 -24.73
CA PRO A 267 21.01 -4.80 -25.49
C PRO A 267 20.39 -6.14 -25.11
N VAL A 268 19.68 -6.22 -23.98
CA VAL A 268 19.06 -7.46 -23.50
C VAL A 268 17.62 -7.55 -23.97
N CYS A 269 17.38 -8.58 -24.78
CA CYS A 269 16.09 -8.83 -25.37
C CYS A 269 15.05 -9.30 -24.34
N ASN A 270 13.96 -8.55 -24.15
CA ASN A 270 12.84 -8.93 -23.29
C ASN A 270 11.62 -9.30 -24.14
N HIS A 271 11.25 -10.59 -24.13
CA HIS A 271 10.09 -11.13 -24.87
C HIS A 271 8.83 -11.31 -24.02
N SER A 272 8.81 -10.73 -22.81
CA SER A 272 7.62 -10.82 -21.96
C SER A 272 6.45 -10.10 -22.64
N SER A 273 5.26 -10.69 -22.54
CA SER A 273 4.03 -9.99 -22.89
C SER A 273 3.87 -8.72 -22.05
N ILE A 274 3.24 -7.72 -22.66
CA ILE A 274 3.01 -6.43 -22.02
C ILE A 274 1.51 -6.18 -22.04
N GLU A 275 0.95 -5.82 -20.89
CA GLU A 275 -0.49 -5.61 -20.71
C GLU A 275 -0.77 -4.20 -20.20
N LEU A 276 -1.67 -3.51 -20.88
CA LEU A 276 -2.26 -2.25 -20.47
C LEU A 276 -3.75 -2.46 -20.22
N LEU A 277 -4.16 -2.43 -18.96
CA LEU A 277 -5.55 -2.47 -18.54
C LEU A 277 -6.03 -1.03 -18.29
N LEU A 278 -7.06 -0.62 -19.01
CA LEU A 278 -7.68 0.69 -18.93
C LEU A 278 -9.11 0.53 -18.43
N LYS A 279 -9.43 1.16 -17.30
CA LYS A 279 -10.78 1.16 -16.73
C LYS A 279 -11.42 2.53 -16.85
N THR A 280 -12.69 2.57 -17.23
CA THR A 280 -13.50 3.79 -17.30
C THR A 280 -14.90 3.52 -16.79
N THR A 281 -15.57 4.57 -16.33
CA THR A 281 -16.95 4.52 -15.83
C THR A 281 -17.93 5.30 -16.69
N GLU A 282 -17.46 6.00 -17.73
CA GLU A 282 -18.36 6.79 -18.55
C GLU A 282 -19.21 5.91 -19.46
N ALA A 283 -20.51 6.18 -19.45
CA ALA A 283 -21.52 5.34 -20.07
C ALA A 283 -21.57 5.48 -21.61
N ASN A 284 -20.99 6.54 -22.17
CA ASN A 284 -21.37 7.10 -23.46
C ASN A 284 -20.27 7.11 -24.53
N GLY A 285 -19.03 6.72 -24.22
CA GLY A 285 -17.98 6.59 -25.22
C GLY A 285 -18.20 5.37 -26.11
N ASP A 286 -18.37 5.58 -27.42
CA ASP A 286 -18.23 4.50 -28.41
C ASP A 286 -16.78 4.04 -28.38
N PHE A 287 -16.48 2.96 -27.65
CA PHE A 287 -15.13 2.39 -27.59
C PHE A 287 -14.58 2.06 -28.99
N ARG A 288 -15.44 1.93 -30.01
CA ARG A 288 -15.01 1.79 -31.40
C ARG A 288 -14.20 2.98 -31.87
N SER A 289 -14.36 4.17 -31.29
CA SER A 289 -13.50 5.32 -31.58
C SER A 289 -12.05 5.07 -31.13
N ILE A 290 -11.84 4.49 -29.95
CA ILE A 290 -10.52 4.07 -29.45
C ILE A 290 -9.96 2.94 -30.32
N ILE A 291 -10.75 1.90 -30.60
CA ILE A 291 -10.35 0.82 -31.50
C ILE A 291 -9.92 1.40 -32.86
N ARG A 292 -10.76 2.24 -33.50
CA ARG A 292 -10.44 2.88 -34.79
C ARG A 292 -9.17 3.71 -34.70
N ALA A 293 -8.95 4.45 -33.61
CA ALA A 293 -7.74 5.24 -33.42
C ALA A 293 -6.49 4.36 -33.32
N VAL A 294 -6.56 3.27 -32.53
CA VAL A 294 -5.46 2.29 -32.43
C VAL A 294 -5.20 1.66 -33.79
N PHE A 295 -6.21 1.11 -34.46
CA PHE A 295 -6.07 0.46 -35.78
C PHE A 295 -5.53 1.40 -36.87
N ARG A 296 -5.91 2.68 -36.86
CA ARG A 296 -5.41 3.66 -37.85
C ARG A 296 -3.94 4.02 -37.65
N ASN A 297 -3.50 4.08 -36.40
CA ASN A 297 -2.18 4.60 -36.05
C ASN A 297 -1.14 3.51 -35.84
N PHE A 298 -1.56 2.25 -35.73
CA PHE A 298 -0.69 1.13 -35.40
C PHE A 298 -0.10 0.48 -36.64
N GLN A 299 1.21 0.68 -36.84
CA GLN A 299 1.96 0.19 -37.99
C GLN A 299 2.81 -1.04 -37.66
N ALA A 300 3.17 -1.82 -38.68
CA ALA A 300 4.17 -2.90 -38.64
C ALA A 300 3.88 -4.05 -37.65
N THR A 301 2.77 -4.77 -37.85
CA THR A 301 2.45 -5.97 -37.06
C THR A 301 2.11 -7.18 -37.91
N ARG A 302 2.34 -8.37 -37.34
CA ARG A 302 1.92 -9.63 -37.95
C ARG A 302 0.41 -9.82 -37.85
N SER A 303 -0.17 -9.36 -36.75
CA SER A 303 -1.58 -9.48 -36.48
C SER A 303 -2.04 -8.42 -35.48
N LEU A 304 -3.26 -7.95 -35.70
CA LEU A 304 -4.00 -7.05 -34.82
C LEU A 304 -5.44 -7.55 -34.74
N TYR A 305 -5.89 -7.88 -33.54
CA TYR A 305 -7.22 -8.39 -33.27
C TYR A 305 -7.91 -7.49 -32.24
N SER A 306 -9.23 -7.37 -32.36
CA SER A 306 -10.07 -6.82 -31.30
C SER A 306 -11.17 -7.81 -30.97
N PHE A 307 -11.33 -8.11 -29.69
CA PHE A 307 -12.35 -8.98 -29.15
C PHE A 307 -13.26 -8.16 -28.23
N GLU A 308 -14.56 -8.16 -28.52
CA GLU A 308 -15.59 -7.67 -27.61
C GLU A 308 -16.08 -8.88 -26.80
N TYR A 309 -15.68 -8.98 -25.53
CA TYR A 309 -16.08 -10.10 -24.65
C TYR A 309 -17.47 -9.89 -24.03
N SER A 310 -17.90 -8.63 -23.97
CA SER A 310 -19.20 -8.19 -23.44
C SER A 310 -19.45 -6.75 -23.88
N GLU A 311 -20.66 -6.22 -23.64
CA GLU A 311 -20.99 -4.80 -23.90
C GLU A 311 -20.07 -3.81 -23.16
N THR A 312 -19.30 -4.28 -22.18
CA THR A 312 -18.47 -3.47 -21.30
C THR A 312 -16.97 -3.69 -21.50
N ASN A 313 -16.53 -4.73 -22.21
CA ASN A 313 -15.12 -5.13 -22.24
C ASN A 313 -14.60 -5.34 -23.65
N ILE A 314 -13.49 -4.68 -23.95
CA ILE A 314 -12.76 -4.81 -25.21
C ILE A 314 -11.34 -5.24 -24.91
N LEU A 315 -10.87 -6.26 -25.62
CA LEU A 315 -9.46 -6.58 -25.69
C LEU A 315 -8.96 -6.25 -27.10
N ILE A 316 -7.87 -5.52 -27.17
CA ILE A 316 -7.08 -5.36 -28.38
C ILE A 316 -5.79 -6.14 -28.16
N GLU A 317 -5.52 -7.10 -29.04
CA GLU A 317 -4.30 -7.90 -29.03
C GLU A 317 -3.50 -7.60 -30.29
N ALA A 318 -2.20 -7.42 -30.13
CA ALA A 318 -1.29 -7.28 -31.26
C ALA A 318 0.01 -8.04 -31.08
N GLN A 319 0.59 -8.45 -32.20
CA GLN A 319 1.91 -9.06 -32.25
C GLN A 319 2.92 -8.14 -32.94
N LYS A 320 3.97 -7.78 -32.20
CA LYS A 320 5.07 -6.95 -32.68
C LYS A 320 6.35 -7.75 -32.79
N LEU A 321 7.15 -7.49 -33.82
CA LEU A 321 8.50 -8.03 -33.89
C LEU A 321 9.37 -7.31 -32.85
N CYS A 322 10.11 -8.05 -32.05
CA CYS A 322 11.05 -7.48 -31.10
C CYS A 322 12.12 -6.69 -31.85
N HIS A 323 12.24 -5.39 -31.55
CA HIS A 323 13.18 -4.53 -32.25
C HIS A 323 14.65 -4.88 -31.96
N THR A 324 14.94 -5.40 -30.76
CA THR A 324 16.31 -5.75 -30.35
C THR A 324 16.84 -6.99 -31.07
N CYS A 325 16.08 -8.10 -31.11
CA CYS A 325 16.55 -9.35 -31.72
C CYS A 325 16.05 -9.60 -33.14
N LEU A 326 15.04 -8.85 -33.60
CA LEU A 326 14.41 -8.97 -34.92
C LEU A 326 13.91 -10.40 -35.28
N THR A 327 13.79 -11.29 -34.29
CA THR A 327 13.50 -12.72 -34.50
C THR A 327 12.28 -13.21 -33.73
N ASN A 328 12.01 -12.62 -32.56
CA ASN A 328 10.88 -13.02 -31.71
C ASN A 328 9.72 -12.04 -31.79
N TRP A 329 8.51 -12.56 -31.64
CA TRP A 329 7.29 -11.76 -31.57
C TRP A 329 6.87 -11.54 -30.12
N ILE A 330 6.46 -10.33 -29.80
CA ILE A 330 5.97 -9.92 -28.48
C ILE A 330 4.47 -9.66 -28.59
N ASN A 331 3.70 -10.24 -27.66
CA ASN A 331 2.28 -9.97 -27.54
C ASN A 331 2.07 -8.70 -26.72
N VAL A 332 1.27 -7.78 -27.27
CA VAL A 332 0.86 -6.53 -26.64
C VAL A 332 -0.66 -6.58 -26.46
N PHE A 333 -1.11 -6.41 -25.23
CA PHE A 333 -2.52 -6.45 -24.87
C PHE A 333 -2.95 -5.08 -24.36
N VAL A 334 -4.04 -4.57 -24.91
CA VAL A 334 -4.78 -3.42 -24.35
C VAL A 334 -6.17 -3.90 -24.01
N VAL A 335 -6.49 -3.97 -22.73
CA VAL A 335 -7.81 -4.33 -22.22
C VAL A 335 -8.50 -3.05 -21.79
N ILE A 336 -9.68 -2.77 -22.32
CA ILE A 336 -10.51 -1.64 -21.93
C ILE A 336 -11.76 -2.19 -21.26
N VAL A 337 -11.97 -1.84 -20.00
CA VAL A 337 -13.07 -2.31 -19.16
C VAL A 337 -13.94 -1.12 -18.76
N LYS A 338 -15.24 -1.23 -19.05
CA LYS A 338 -16.28 -0.38 -18.48
C LYS A 338 -16.70 -0.99 -17.15
N ASP A 339 -16.29 -0.35 -16.07
CA ASP A 339 -16.55 -0.80 -14.71
C ASP A 339 -17.52 0.18 -14.02
N PRO A 340 -18.85 0.01 -14.18
CA PRO A 340 -19.82 0.97 -13.63
C PRO A 340 -19.74 1.08 -12.10
N ASP A 341 -19.25 0.03 -11.43
CA ASP A 341 -19.19 -0.05 -9.97
C ASP A 341 -17.89 0.51 -9.39
N TYR A 342 -16.91 0.85 -10.22
CA TYR A 342 -15.56 1.24 -9.80
C TYR A 342 -15.56 2.40 -8.77
N TYR A 343 -16.46 3.37 -8.94
CA TYR A 343 -16.56 4.55 -8.07
C TYR A 343 -17.57 4.42 -6.92
N HIS A 344 -18.34 3.33 -6.85
CA HIS A 344 -19.32 3.13 -5.76
C HIS A 344 -18.67 2.78 -4.42
N HIS A 345 -17.35 2.57 -4.40
CA HIS A 345 -16.57 2.38 -3.18
C HIS A 345 -15.90 3.65 -2.63
N GLU A 346 -16.11 4.82 -3.26
CA GLU A 346 -15.56 6.12 -2.81
C GLU A 346 -16.45 6.86 -1.79
N GLY A 347 -17.50 6.22 -1.26
CA GLY A 347 -18.48 6.78 -0.32
C GLY A 347 -18.06 6.76 1.15
#